data_AF-A0A086MT76-F1
#
_entry.id   AF-A0A086MT76-F1
#
_cell.length_a   1.000
_cell.length_b   1.000
_cell.length_c   1.000
_cell.angle_alpha   90.00
_cell.angle_beta   90.00
_cell.angle_gamma   90.00
#
_symmetry.space_group_name_H-M   'P 1'
#
loop_
_entity.id
_entity.type
_entity.pdbx_description
1 polymer ?
#
loop_
_entity_poly.entity_id
_entity_poly.type
_entity_poly.pdbx_seq_one_letter_code
_entity_poly.pdbx_strand_id
1 'polypeptide(L)'
;MQAVTRALVTVTTVAAIAAGSLAAAGSAAATPEQKPVASAETFAPLAVVNLGLTTAEAKSLQGKFLRAWGYTGAMDGQLGTNSWKAMQRLLRENWGYTGSIDGMVGTGTVKALQRYLKAWYRYTGAIDGIAGPETRAAFRRMANVT
;
A
#
# COMPACT_ATOMS: atom_id res chain seq x y z
N MET A 1 -20.54 -13.32 34.66
CA MET A 1 -19.63 -14.31 34.04
C MET A 1 -20.49 -15.39 33.41
N GLN A 2 -20.40 -15.58 32.09
CA GLN A 2 -21.06 -16.65 31.31
C GLN A 2 -20.05 -17.02 30.22
N ALA A 3 -19.29 -18.11 30.36
CA ALA A 3 -19.61 -19.51 30.04
C ALA A 3 -19.44 -19.86 28.54
N VAL A 4 -18.28 -20.48 28.24
CA VAL A 4 -18.03 -21.68 27.43
C VAL A 4 -18.85 -21.91 26.14
N THR A 5 -18.18 -22.21 25.01
CA THR A 5 -18.48 -23.42 24.18
C THR A 5 -17.35 -23.71 23.19
N ARG A 6 -16.80 -24.91 23.32
CA ARG A 6 -15.85 -25.58 22.42
C ARG A 6 -16.64 -26.19 21.27
N ALA A 7 -16.13 -26.14 20.04
CA ALA A 7 -16.55 -27.05 18.97
C ALA A 7 -15.36 -27.93 18.59
N LEU A 8 -15.39 -29.16 19.10
CA LEU A 8 -14.67 -30.33 18.61
C LEU A 8 -15.54 -30.99 17.53
N VAL A 9 -14.94 -31.86 16.69
CA VAL A 9 -15.52 -33.01 15.91
C VAL A 9 -14.87 -33.02 14.50
N THR A 10 -14.32 -34.09 13.92
CA THR A 10 -14.01 -35.47 14.33
C THR A 10 -13.02 -36.07 13.32
N VAL A 11 -12.32 -37.11 13.79
CA VAL A 11 -11.37 -38.00 13.12
C VAL A 11 -12.03 -38.92 12.08
N THR A 12 -11.30 -39.27 11.01
CA THR A 12 -11.41 -40.61 10.37
C THR A 12 -10.04 -41.12 9.89
N THR A 13 -9.91 -42.44 9.97
CA THR A 13 -8.75 -43.34 10.12
C THR A 13 -7.99 -43.76 8.85
N VAL A 14 -6.64 -43.78 8.96
CA VAL A 14 -5.64 -44.87 8.72
C VAL A 14 -5.50 -45.65 7.38
N ALA A 15 -4.25 -45.60 6.89
CA ALA A 15 -3.37 -46.56 6.17
C ALA A 15 -3.73 -47.16 4.79
N ALA A 16 -2.78 -47.03 3.85
CA ALA A 16 -2.14 -48.18 3.18
C ALA A 16 -0.82 -47.74 2.50
N ILE A 17 0.28 -48.41 2.85
CA ILE A 17 1.53 -48.42 2.07
C ILE A 17 1.39 -49.56 1.06
N ALA A 18 1.52 -49.26 -0.24
CA ALA A 18 1.70 -50.26 -1.28
C ALA A 18 2.75 -49.76 -2.29
N ALA A 19 3.79 -50.57 -2.47
CA ALA A 19 4.79 -50.42 -3.53
C ALA A 19 4.15 -50.73 -4.89
N GLY A 20 4.50 -49.98 -5.94
CA GLY A 20 4.02 -50.24 -7.30
C GLY A 20 4.55 -49.25 -8.33
N SER A 21 5.18 -49.79 -9.36
CA SER A 21 5.89 -49.14 -10.46
C SER A 21 4.96 -48.45 -11.48
N LEU A 22 5.47 -47.36 -12.08
CA LEU A 22 5.40 -46.94 -13.50
C LEU A 22 4.14 -47.27 -14.34
N ALA A 23 3.37 -46.25 -14.77
CA ALA A 23 2.76 -46.17 -16.11
C ALA A 23 2.00 -44.84 -16.31
N ALA A 24 2.15 -44.28 -17.51
CA ALA A 24 1.54 -43.04 -17.99
C ALA A 24 0.03 -43.18 -18.31
N ALA A 25 -0.70 -42.07 -18.23
CA ALA A 25 -1.69 -41.59 -19.21
C ALA A 25 -2.46 -40.41 -18.59
N GLY A 26 -2.53 -39.29 -19.33
CA GLY A 26 -2.93 -38.00 -18.79
C GLY A 26 -4.42 -37.77 -18.59
N SER A 27 -4.75 -36.58 -18.08
CA SER A 27 -5.96 -35.81 -18.37
C SER A 27 -5.83 -34.44 -17.72
N ALA A 28 -6.36 -33.43 -18.41
CA ALA A 28 -6.35 -32.02 -18.04
C ALA A 28 -6.82 -31.75 -16.60
N ALA A 29 -6.11 -30.86 -15.91
CA ALA A 29 -6.64 -30.15 -14.75
C ALA A 29 -6.32 -28.67 -14.93
N ALA A 30 -7.38 -27.87 -14.95
CA ALA A 30 -7.37 -26.43 -15.10
C ALA A 30 -6.36 -25.78 -14.15
N THR A 31 -5.50 -24.94 -14.71
CA THR A 31 -4.72 -23.96 -13.96
C THR A 31 -5.71 -23.10 -13.17
N PRO A 32 -5.65 -23.02 -11.83
CA PRO A 32 -6.25 -21.87 -11.17
C PRO A 32 -5.42 -20.66 -11.62
N GLU A 33 -6.00 -19.83 -12.50
CA GLU A 33 -5.55 -18.46 -12.70
C GLU A 33 -5.60 -17.78 -11.32
N GLN A 34 -4.43 -17.72 -10.67
CA GLN A 34 -4.21 -16.81 -9.56
C GLN A 34 -4.36 -15.40 -10.11
N LYS A 35 -5.60 -14.88 -10.08
CA LYS A 35 -5.82 -13.44 -9.90
C LYS A 35 -4.88 -13.00 -8.80
N PRO A 36 -4.04 -11.97 -9.00
CA PRO A 36 -3.18 -11.49 -7.95
C PRO A 36 -4.10 -10.99 -6.83
N VAL A 37 -4.27 -11.84 -5.81
CA VAL A 37 -4.75 -11.42 -4.50
C VAL A 37 -3.81 -10.30 -4.11
N ALA A 38 -4.37 -9.08 -4.07
CA ALA A 38 -3.69 -7.91 -3.56
C ALA A 38 -3.02 -8.33 -2.26
N SER A 39 -1.68 -8.44 -2.30
CA SER A 39 -0.88 -8.73 -1.12
C SER A 39 -1.36 -7.77 -0.05
N ALA A 40 -1.96 -8.32 0.99
CA ALA A 40 -1.94 -7.68 2.28
C ALA A 40 -0.46 -7.52 2.62
N GLU A 41 0.10 -6.36 2.30
CA GLU A 41 1.47 -6.03 2.65
C GLU A 41 1.54 -6.06 4.17
N THR A 42 2.20 -7.10 4.66
CA THR A 42 2.56 -7.31 6.05
C THR A 42 3.04 -6.00 6.65
N PHE A 43 2.39 -5.61 7.75
CA PHE A 43 2.69 -4.44 8.57
C PHE A 43 4.18 -4.34 8.91
N ALA A 44 4.96 -3.65 8.07
CA ALA A 44 6.34 -3.28 8.37
C ALA A 44 6.34 -1.89 9.05
N PRO A 45 6.85 -1.77 10.28
CA PRO A 45 7.03 -0.47 10.90
C PRO A 45 8.20 0.25 10.22
N LEU A 46 8.06 1.56 9.98
CA LEU A 46 9.11 2.48 9.49
C LEU A 46 9.50 2.37 8.00
N ALA A 47 8.58 2.01 7.11
CA ALA A 47 8.84 2.14 5.67
C ALA A 47 8.98 3.62 5.28
N VAL A 48 10.19 4.05 4.93
CA VAL A 48 10.43 5.31 4.24
C VAL A 48 9.95 5.14 2.79
N VAL A 49 8.94 5.93 2.40
CA VAL A 49 8.32 5.83 1.07
C VAL A 49 8.42 7.18 0.36
N ASN A 50 9.51 7.39 -0.38
CA ASN A 50 9.75 8.65 -1.10
C ASN A 50 8.99 8.75 -2.44
N LEU A 51 8.38 7.67 -2.93
CA LEU A 51 7.73 7.60 -4.25
C LEU A 51 8.59 8.18 -5.40
N GLY A 52 9.92 8.00 -5.32
CA GLY A 52 10.84 8.47 -6.35
C GLY A 52 11.32 9.92 -6.22
N LEU A 53 10.98 10.63 -5.13
CA LEU A 53 11.67 11.86 -4.79
C LEU A 53 13.12 11.59 -4.41
N THR A 54 14.00 12.50 -4.81
CA THR A 54 15.34 12.59 -4.22
C THR A 54 15.26 13.14 -2.79
N THR A 55 16.33 12.97 -2.02
CA THR A 55 16.43 13.52 -0.66
C THR A 55 16.19 15.03 -0.62
N ALA A 56 16.71 15.78 -1.59
CA ALA A 56 16.54 17.24 -1.64
C ALA A 56 15.07 17.63 -1.89
N GLU A 57 14.40 16.96 -2.82
CA GLU A 57 12.99 17.22 -3.13
C GLU A 57 12.09 16.83 -1.95
N ALA A 58 12.37 15.69 -1.31
CA ALA A 58 11.66 15.26 -0.11
C ALA A 58 11.86 16.22 1.07
N LYS A 59 13.06 16.80 1.24
CA LYS A 59 13.30 17.86 2.24
C LYS A 59 12.49 19.12 1.95
N SER A 60 12.45 19.55 0.68
CA SER A 60 11.62 20.70 0.29
C SER A 60 10.15 20.44 0.63
N LEU A 61 9.64 19.24 0.29
CA LEU A 61 8.28 18.83 0.61
C LEU A 61 8.02 18.85 2.13
N GLN A 62 8.89 18.22 2.92
CA GLN A 62 8.79 18.19 4.39
C GLN A 62 8.76 19.61 4.99
N GLY A 63 9.67 20.47 4.55
CA GLY A 63 9.81 21.80 5.11
C GLY A 63 8.75 22.78 4.63
N LYS A 64 8.53 22.89 3.33
CA LYS A 64 7.70 23.96 2.78
C LYS A 64 6.23 23.59 2.73
N PHE A 65 5.92 22.32 2.53
CA PHE A 65 4.54 21.86 2.35
C PHE A 65 3.99 21.19 3.60
N LEU A 66 4.65 20.14 4.09
CA LEU A 66 4.06 19.27 5.11
C LEU A 66 3.95 19.94 6.47
N ARG A 67 4.76 20.97 6.77
CA ARG A 67 4.63 21.77 7.99
C ARG A 67 3.23 22.39 8.13
N ALA A 68 2.63 22.86 7.04
CA ALA A 68 1.27 23.39 7.05
C ALA A 68 0.19 22.33 7.40
N TRP A 69 0.53 21.04 7.26
CA TRP A 69 -0.34 19.90 7.52
C TRP A 69 0.04 19.14 8.81
N GLY A 70 0.75 19.81 9.73
CA GLY A 70 1.12 19.27 11.03
C GLY A 70 2.26 18.25 10.97
N TYR A 71 3.22 18.46 10.07
CA TYR A 71 4.48 17.72 10.09
C TYR A 71 5.41 18.24 11.20
N THR A 72 5.80 17.33 12.09
CA THR A 72 6.67 17.60 13.24
C THR A 72 7.96 16.78 13.22
N GLY A 73 8.22 16.05 12.14
CA GLY A 73 9.41 15.22 11.98
C GLY A 73 10.65 15.99 11.50
N ALA A 74 11.77 15.30 11.43
CA ALA A 74 13.03 15.84 10.92
C ALA A 74 12.95 16.12 9.40
N MET A 75 13.70 17.13 8.92
CA MET A 75 13.83 17.39 7.48
C MET A 75 15.01 16.58 6.93
N ASP A 76 14.87 15.27 6.99
CA ASP A 76 15.88 14.28 6.61
C ASP A 76 15.79 13.88 5.13
N GLY A 77 14.72 14.26 4.43
CA GLY A 77 14.45 13.84 3.05
C GLY A 77 14.00 12.39 2.93
N GLN A 78 13.56 11.81 4.04
CA GLN A 78 12.97 10.49 4.14
C GLN A 78 11.49 10.66 4.51
N LEU A 79 10.61 10.40 3.55
CA LEU A 79 9.17 10.43 3.76
C LEU A 79 8.74 9.21 4.59
N GLY A 80 8.95 9.30 5.89
CA GLY A 80 8.51 8.32 6.87
C GLY A 80 7.09 8.57 7.36
N THR A 81 6.72 7.86 8.42
CA THR A 81 5.36 7.86 8.99
C THR A 81 4.81 9.26 9.26
N ASN A 82 5.60 10.16 9.86
CA ASN A 82 5.12 11.52 10.15
C ASN A 82 4.87 12.34 8.89
N SER A 83 5.68 12.15 7.84
CA SER A 83 5.48 12.82 6.55
C SER A 83 4.18 12.34 5.90
N TRP A 84 3.94 11.03 5.93
CA TRP A 84 2.73 10.45 5.38
C TRP A 84 1.47 10.73 6.21
N LYS A 85 1.57 10.87 7.52
CA LYS A 85 0.46 11.37 8.34
C LYS A 85 0.06 12.79 7.94
N ALA A 86 1.03 13.67 7.74
CA ALA A 86 0.75 15.03 7.25
C ALA A 86 0.11 15.00 5.85
N MET A 87 0.64 14.18 4.94
CA MET A 87 0.04 13.99 3.61
C MET A 87 -1.39 13.44 3.70
N GLN A 88 -1.64 12.42 4.50
CA GLN A 88 -2.97 11.83 4.66
C GLN A 88 -4.00 12.84 5.22
N ARG A 89 -3.59 13.78 6.08
CA ARG A 89 -4.48 14.86 6.55
C ARG A 89 -4.91 15.77 5.39
N LEU A 90 -3.97 16.20 4.55
CA LEU A 90 -4.28 16.93 3.32
C LEU A 90 -5.22 16.14 2.42
N LEU A 91 -4.91 14.85 2.20
CA LEU A 91 -5.69 13.98 1.33
C LEU A 91 -7.11 13.72 1.86
N ARG A 92 -7.27 13.72 3.19
CA ARG A 92 -8.58 13.56 3.83
C ARG A 92 -9.45 14.81 3.67
N GLU A 93 -8.84 15.99 3.78
CA GLU A 93 -9.56 17.26 3.72
C GLU A 93 -10.29 17.42 2.37
N ASN A 94 -9.60 17.15 1.26
CA ASN A 94 -10.09 17.55 -0.07
C ASN A 94 -10.06 16.46 -1.15
N TRP A 95 -9.48 15.28 -0.89
CA TRP A 95 -9.16 14.29 -1.94
C TRP A 95 -9.80 12.91 -1.73
N GLY A 96 -10.76 12.83 -0.80
CA GLY A 96 -11.55 11.64 -0.55
C GLY A 96 -10.75 10.49 0.05
N TYR A 97 -9.73 10.79 0.85
CA TYR A 97 -9.09 9.78 1.69
C TYR A 97 -9.95 9.49 2.92
N THR A 98 -10.44 8.25 3.03
CA THR A 98 -11.31 7.79 4.13
C THR A 98 -10.61 6.88 5.13
N GLY A 99 -9.32 6.59 4.90
CA GLY A 99 -8.52 5.75 5.78
C GLY A 99 -8.05 6.47 7.05
N SER A 100 -7.42 5.70 7.94
CA SER A 100 -6.81 6.19 9.17
C SER A 100 -5.58 7.06 8.87
N ILE A 101 -5.30 8.06 9.72
CA ILE A 101 -4.06 8.84 9.64
C ILE A 101 -2.93 8.06 10.33
N ASP A 102 -2.51 6.96 9.70
CA ASP A 102 -1.53 6.01 10.21
C ASP A 102 -0.10 6.25 9.70
N GLY A 103 0.05 7.04 8.63
CA GLY A 103 1.32 7.27 7.94
C GLY A 103 1.79 6.12 7.06
N MET A 104 0.91 5.16 6.75
CA MET A 104 1.18 4.07 5.81
C MET A 104 0.68 4.43 4.40
N VAL A 105 1.47 4.09 3.40
CA VAL A 105 1.14 4.37 2.00
C VAL A 105 0.39 3.20 1.39
N GLY A 106 -0.89 3.08 1.76
CA GLY A 106 -1.77 2.07 1.18
C GLY A 106 -2.44 2.53 -0.12
N THR A 107 -3.15 1.62 -0.78
CA THR A 107 -3.92 1.89 -2.01
C THR A 107 -4.87 3.08 -1.86
N GLY A 108 -5.53 3.24 -0.70
CA GLY A 108 -6.41 4.37 -0.43
C GLY A 108 -5.65 5.72 -0.43
N THR A 109 -4.46 5.75 0.17
CA THR A 109 -3.59 6.93 0.19
C THR A 109 -3.13 7.27 -1.21
N VAL A 110 -2.71 6.27 -2.01
CA VAL A 110 -2.27 6.49 -3.39
C VAL A 110 -3.41 6.96 -4.28
N LYS A 111 -4.63 6.41 -4.15
CA LYS A 111 -5.79 6.88 -4.93
C LYS A 111 -6.12 8.34 -4.64
N ALA A 112 -6.13 8.72 -3.36
CA ALA A 112 -6.36 10.11 -2.99
C ALA A 112 -5.23 11.02 -3.49
N LEU A 113 -3.97 10.56 -3.39
CA LEU A 113 -2.82 11.27 -3.95
C LEU A 113 -2.95 11.46 -5.47
N GLN A 114 -3.35 10.43 -6.21
CA GLN A 114 -3.57 10.50 -7.66
C GLN A 114 -4.65 11.52 -8.02
N ARG A 115 -5.75 11.62 -7.24
CA ARG A 115 -6.76 12.67 -7.44
C ARG A 115 -6.19 14.07 -7.22
N TYR A 116 -5.42 14.25 -6.15
CA TYR A 116 -4.75 15.51 -5.87
C TYR A 116 -3.79 15.91 -7.00
N LEU A 117 -2.95 14.97 -7.44
CA LEU A 117 -2.01 15.18 -8.54
C LEU A 117 -2.72 15.45 -9.88
N LYS A 118 -3.89 14.85 -10.09
CA LYS A 118 -4.71 15.07 -11.29
C LYS A 118 -5.27 16.49 -11.35
N ALA A 119 -5.71 17.01 -10.20
CA ALA A 119 -6.27 18.35 -10.10
C ALA A 119 -5.21 19.45 -10.28
N TRP A 120 -4.01 19.27 -9.72
CA TRP A 120 -3.05 20.39 -9.61
C TRP A 120 -1.73 20.18 -10.37
N TYR A 121 -1.34 18.94 -10.65
CA TYR A 121 0.01 18.61 -11.12
C TYR A 121 0.03 17.82 -12.43
N ARG A 122 -1.03 17.98 -13.23
CA ARG A 122 -1.16 17.45 -14.60
C ARG A 122 -0.98 15.93 -14.68
N TYR A 123 -1.36 15.21 -13.61
CA TYR A 123 -1.37 13.76 -13.66
C TYR A 123 -2.51 13.27 -14.57
N THR A 124 -2.16 12.58 -15.65
CA THR A 124 -3.12 12.07 -16.64
C THR A 124 -3.47 10.59 -16.45
N GLY A 125 -2.73 9.88 -15.59
CA GLY A 125 -2.92 8.47 -15.33
C GLY A 125 -4.25 8.12 -14.65
N ALA A 126 -4.45 6.81 -14.48
CA ALA A 126 -5.63 6.23 -13.84
C ALA A 126 -5.58 6.40 -12.31
N ILE A 127 -6.73 6.47 -11.67
CA ILE A 127 -6.82 6.45 -10.20
C ILE A 127 -6.92 4.98 -9.76
N ASP A 128 -5.81 4.25 -9.90
CA ASP A 128 -5.71 2.82 -9.65
C ASP A 128 -5.18 2.49 -8.24
N GLY A 129 -4.58 3.46 -7.56
CA GLY A 129 -3.94 3.26 -6.26
C GLY A 129 -2.56 2.61 -6.32
N ILE A 130 -1.96 2.59 -7.52
CA ILE A 130 -0.60 2.11 -7.75
C ILE A 130 0.28 3.32 -8.05
N ALA A 131 1.34 3.52 -7.27
CA ALA A 131 2.26 4.65 -7.46
C ALA A 131 3.26 4.37 -8.59
N GLY A 132 2.75 4.19 -9.81
CA GLY A 132 3.53 3.95 -11.02
C GLY A 132 4.35 5.17 -11.47
N PRO A 133 5.12 5.04 -12.58
CA PRO A 133 6.01 6.09 -13.07
C PRO A 133 5.33 7.46 -13.24
N GLU A 134 4.11 7.48 -13.78
CA GLU A 134 3.34 8.72 -13.97
C GLU A 134 2.97 9.38 -12.64
N THR A 135 2.56 8.60 -11.64
CA THR A 135 2.22 9.12 -10.30
C THR A 135 3.46 9.69 -9.63
N ARG A 136 4.59 8.98 -9.72
CA ARG A 136 5.89 9.42 -9.19
C ARG A 136 6.38 10.70 -9.87
N ALA A 137 6.25 10.79 -11.19
CA ALA A 137 6.61 11.98 -11.95
C ALA A 137 5.77 13.20 -11.56
N ALA A 138 4.45 13.03 -11.42
CA ALA A 138 3.56 14.09 -10.95
C ALA A 138 3.84 14.47 -9.49
N PHE A 139 4.13 13.50 -8.62
CA PHE A 139 4.52 13.73 -7.23
C PHE A 139 5.83 14.52 -7.12
N ARG A 140 6.79 14.23 -7.99
CA ARG A 140 8.03 15.02 -8.12
C ARG A 140 7.76 16.45 -8.54
N ARG A 141 6.88 16.66 -9.52
CA ARG A 141 6.46 18.03 -9.90
C ARG A 141 5.89 18.76 -8.69
N MET A 142 4.94 18.17 -7.97
CA MET A 142 4.37 18.72 -6.75
C MET A 142 5.43 19.14 -5.72
N ALA A 143 6.39 18.26 -5.42
CA ALA A 143 7.47 18.56 -4.48
C ALA A 143 8.38 19.72 -4.94
N ASN A 144 8.54 19.89 -6.26
CA ASN A 144 9.39 20.93 -6.84
C ASN A 144 8.71 22.30 -6.98
N VAL A 145 7.37 22.35 -7.02
CA VAL A 145 6.62 23.63 -7.02
C VAL A 145 6.38 24.16 -5.61
N THR A 146 6.71 23.39 -4.58
CA THR A 146 6.59 23.82 -3.18
C THR A 146 7.89 24.39 -2.65
#